data_AF-A0A7K5YCB1-F1
#
_entry.id   AF-A0A7K5YCB1-F1
#
_cell.length_a   1.000
_cell.length_b   1.000
_cell.length_c   1.000
_cell.angle_alpha   90.00
_cell.angle_beta   90.00
_cell.angle_gamma   90.00
#
_symmetry.space_group_name_H-M   'P 1'
#
loop_
_entity.id
_entity.type
_entity.pdbx_description
1 polymer ?
#
loop_
_entity_poly.entity_id
_entity_poly.type
_entity_poly.pdbx_seq_one_letter_code
_entity_poly.pdbx_strand_id
1 'polypeptide(L)'
;ILTTRLTKACPINPRQRGFIRSVGCAENLKLVQLLICHTKREHLPLGVVFVDLPKACDTVSHQRTIEALKQKGADHHIITLI
;
A
#
# COMPACT_ATOMS: atom_id res chain seq x y z
N ILE A 1 -10.71 -16.87 0.94
CA ILE A 1 -12.09 -16.35 0.73
C ILE A 1 -12.25 -14.93 1.30
N LEU A 2 -11.90 -14.66 2.57
CA LEU A 2 -12.03 -13.33 3.19
C LEU A 2 -11.20 -12.25 2.46
N THR A 3 -9.91 -12.49 2.22
CA THR A 3 -9.02 -11.56 1.50
C THR A 3 -9.59 -11.17 0.13
N THR A 4 -10.09 -12.13 -0.64
CA THR A 4 -10.70 -11.88 -1.96
C THR A 4 -11.93 -10.98 -1.87
N ARG A 5 -12.78 -11.15 -0.85
CA ARG A 5 -13.95 -10.30 -0.61
C ARG A 5 -13.53 -8.89 -0.20
N LEU A 6 -12.53 -8.79 0.69
CA LEU A 6 -11.96 -7.50 1.10
C LEU A 6 -11.31 -6.76 -0.07
N THR A 7 -10.56 -7.44 -0.94
CA THR A 7 -9.96 -6.80 -2.13
C THR A 7 -11.02 -6.24 -3.08
N LYS A 8 -12.19 -6.89 -3.18
CA LYS A 8 -13.31 -6.39 -3.99
C LYS A 8 -13.94 -5.13 -3.38
N ALA A 9 -14.15 -5.09 -2.06
CA ALA A 9 -14.74 -3.94 -1.37
C ALA A 9 -13.74 -2.78 -1.19
N CYS A 10 -12.47 -3.11 -0.97
CA CYS A 10 -11.38 -2.17 -0.73
C CYS A 10 -10.30 -2.35 -1.81
N PRO A 11 -10.49 -1.77 -3.01
CA PRO A 11 -9.50 -1.86 -4.06
C PRO A 11 -8.19 -1.21 -3.59
N ILE A 12 -7.11 -1.99 -3.70
CA ILE A 12 -5.77 -1.57 -3.31
C ILE A 12 -5.24 -0.60 -4.37
N ASN A 13 -4.43 0.38 -3.95
CA ASN A 13 -3.78 1.28 -4.88
C ASN A 13 -2.97 0.48 -5.94
N PRO A 14 -3.14 0.74 -7.25
CA PRO A 14 -2.43 0.02 -8.31
C PRO A 14 -0.90 0.07 -8.22
N ARG A 15 -0.33 1.00 -7.44
CA ARG A 15 1.13 1.12 -7.20
C ARG A 15 1.62 0.39 -5.95
N GLN A 16 0.73 -0.15 -5.12
CA GLN A 16 1.14 -0.98 -4.00
C GLN A 16 1.83 -2.23 -4.54
N ARG A 17 2.99 -2.59 -3.97
CA ARG A 17 3.69 -3.85 -4.27
C ARG A 17 3.86 -4.75 -3.06
N GLY A 18 3.73 -4.21 -1.85
CA GLY A 18 3.72 -5.00 -0.61
C GLY A 18 2.41 -5.76 -0.43
N PHE A 19 2.52 -7.00 0.06
CA PHE A 19 1.38 -7.86 0.46
C PHE A 19 0.30 -8.08 -0.60
N ILE A 20 0.65 -7.95 -1.89
CA ILE A 20 -0.23 -8.28 -3.02
C ILE A 20 0.40 -9.35 -3.90
N ARG A 21 -0.42 -10.08 -4.64
CA ARG A 21 0.03 -11.02 -5.67
C ARG A 21 0.52 -10.25 -6.90
N SER A 22 1.79 -9.86 -6.90
CA SER A 22 2.44 -9.14 -8.00
C SER A 22 3.88 -9.59 -8.18
N VAL A 23 4.60 -8.96 -9.11
CA VAL A 23 6.03 -9.18 -9.39
C VAL A 23 6.96 -8.77 -8.22
N GLY A 24 6.40 -8.30 -7.10
CA GLY A 24 7.12 -7.94 -5.88
C GLY A 24 7.67 -6.51 -5.92
N CYS A 25 8.63 -6.22 -5.03
CA CYS A 25 9.21 -4.87 -4.89
C CYS A 25 10.31 -4.53 -5.92
N ALA A 26 10.69 -5.48 -6.79
CA ALA A 26 11.73 -5.27 -7.80
C ALA A 26 11.38 -4.10 -8.74
N GLU A 27 10.10 -3.91 -9.05
CA GLU A 27 9.62 -2.79 -9.86
C GLU A 27 9.89 -1.43 -9.18
N ASN A 28 9.65 -1.32 -7.87
CA ASN A 28 9.93 -0.10 -7.11
C ASN A 28 11.43 0.21 -7.11
N LEU A 29 12.26 -0.80 -6.89
CA LEU A 29 13.73 -0.64 -6.94
C LEU A 29 14.18 -0.16 -8.32
N LYS A 30 13.66 -0.77 -9.38
CA LYS A 30 13.98 -0.38 -10.76
C LYS A 30 13.54 1.05 -11.07
N LEU A 31 12.34 1.44 -10.63
CA LEU A 31 11.82 2.79 -10.83
C LEU A 31 12.70 3.85 -10.15
N VAL A 32 13.06 3.63 -8.88
CA VAL A 32 13.96 4.55 -8.15
C VAL A 32 15.33 4.60 -8.83
N GLN A 33 15.88 3.47 -9.25
CA GLN A 33 17.15 3.43 -9.97
C GLN A 33 17.09 4.24 -11.28
N LEU A 34 16.02 4.07 -12.07
CA LEU A 34 15.84 4.79 -13.33
C LEU A 34 15.70 6.30 -13.10
N LEU A 35 14.97 6.72 -12.06
CA LEU A 35 14.88 8.14 -11.69
C LEU A 35 16.24 8.73 -11.36
N ILE A 36 17.05 8.02 -10.55
CA ILE A 36 18.41 8.45 -10.20
C ILE A 36 19.30 8.53 -11.44
N CYS A 37 19.25 7.53 -12.33
CA CYS A 37 20.04 7.54 -13.57
C CYS A 37 19.63 8.70 -14.49
N HIS A 38 18.33 8.96 -14.62
CA HIS A 38 17.81 10.02 -15.46
C HIS A 38 18.22 11.40 -14.93
N THR A 39 18.02 11.67 -13.64
CA THR A 39 18.33 12.98 -13.06
C THR A 39 19.84 13.28 -13.08
N LYS A 40 20.68 12.26 -12.91
CA LYS A 40 22.14 12.39 -13.11
C LYS A 40 22.51 12.77 -14.54
N ARG A 41 21.87 12.14 -15.54
CA ARG A 41 22.14 12.42 -16.95
C ARG A 41 21.71 13.83 -17.35
N GLU A 42 20.53 14.26 -16.90
CA GLU A 42 19.94 15.56 -17.24
C GLU A 42 20.40 16.69 -16.30
N HIS A 43 21.27 16.41 -15.32
CA HIS A 43 21.73 17.37 -14.30
C HIS A 43 20.58 18.04 -13.53
N LEU A 44 19.52 17.26 -13.23
CA LEU A 44 18.34 17.72 -12.51
C LEU A 44 18.40 17.34 -11.02
N PRO A 45 17.86 18.17 -10.12
CA PRO A 45 17.70 17.80 -8.71
C PRO A 45 16.67 16.67 -8.55
N LEU A 46 16.92 15.75 -7.61
CA LEU A 46 15.99 14.69 -7.23
C LEU A 46 15.85 14.63 -5.70
N GLY A 47 14.62 14.78 -5.21
CA GLY A 47 14.27 14.52 -3.82
C GLY A 47 13.55 13.18 -3.68
N VAL A 48 13.96 12.35 -2.73
CA VAL A 48 13.28 11.10 -2.37
C VAL A 48 13.03 11.10 -0.86
N VAL A 49 11.78 10.90 -0.45
CA VAL A 49 11.37 10.83 0.95
C VAL A 49 11.04 9.38 1.29
N PHE A 50 11.74 8.83 2.27
CA PHE A 50 11.44 7.51 2.84
C PHE A 50 10.62 7.70 4.11
N VAL A 51 9.39 7.17 4.09
CA VAL A 51 8.48 7.22 5.24
C VAL A 51 8.33 5.79 5.76
N ASP A 52 8.57 5.61 7.06
CA ASP A 52 8.39 4.34 7.75
C ASP A 52 7.44 4.53 8.94
N LEU A 53 6.59 3.53 9.18
CA LEU A 53 5.62 3.54 10.28
C LEU A 53 6.00 2.45 11.29
N PRO A 54 6.49 2.82 12.49
CA PRO A 54 6.95 1.83 13.45
C PRO A 54 5.78 0.99 13.97
N LYS A 55 5.98 -0.33 13.99
CA LYS A 55 5.00 -1.31 14.51
C LYS A 55 3.60 -1.11 13.94
N ALA A 56 3.48 -0.86 12.63
CA ALA A 56 2.20 -0.50 12.02
C ALA A 56 1.07 -1.52 12.29
N CYS A 57 1.39 -2.80 12.52
CA CYS A 57 0.40 -3.80 12.91
C CYS A 57 -0.03 -3.73 14.38
N ASP A 58 0.84 -3.23 15.28
CA ASP A 58 0.55 -3.12 16.71
C ASP A 58 -0.07 -1.76 17.07
N THR A 59 0.27 -0.71 16.31
CA THR A 59 -0.11 0.67 16.62
C THR A 59 -1.40 1.13 15.94
N VAL A 60 -1.85 0.42 14.91
CA VAL A 60 -3.12 0.75 14.24
C VAL A 60 -4.30 0.27 15.09
N SER A 61 -5.13 1.22 15.53
CA SER A 61 -6.34 0.92 16.29
C SER A 61 -7.35 0.10 15.47
N HIS A 62 -7.85 -0.98 16.06
CA HIS A 62 -8.92 -1.81 15.48
C HIS A 62 -10.16 -0.98 15.11
N GLN A 63 -10.54 -0.02 15.95
CA GLN A 63 -11.67 0.87 15.67
C GLN A 63 -11.45 1.66 14.37
N ARG A 64 -10.23 2.18 14.15
CA ARG A 64 -9.89 2.94 12.94
C ARG A 64 -9.88 2.05 11.70
N THR A 65 -9.42 0.81 11.83
CA THR A 65 -9.51 -0.18 10.74
C THR A 65 -10.97 -0.48 10.38
N ILE A 66 -11.84 -0.70 11.37
CA ILE A 66 -13.27 -0.94 11.16
C ILE A 66 -13.96 0.27 10.51
N GLU A 67 -13.70 1.47 11.01
CA GLU A 67 -14.24 2.71 10.43
C GLU A 67 -13.80 2.89 8.97
N ALA A 68 -12.53 2.63 8.66
CA ALA A 68 -12.02 2.67 7.29
C ALA A 68 -12.72 1.63 6.38
N LEU A 69 -12.96 0.41 6.88
CA LEU A 69 -13.68 -0.63 6.13
C LEU A 69 -15.15 -0.24 5.88
N LYS A 70 -15.83 0.36 6.86
CA LYS A 70 -17.19 0.89 6.69
C LYS A 70 -17.24 1.98 5.62
N GLN A 71 -16.30 2.92 5.64
CA GLN A 71 -16.22 3.99 4.64
C GLN A 71 -15.97 3.46 3.22
N LYS A 72 -15.27 2.33 3.09
CA LYS A 72 -15.02 1.66 1.82
C LYS A 72 -16.19 0.77 1.36
N GLY A 73 -17.30 0.73 2.10
CA GLY A 73 -18.47 -0.06 1.75
C GLY A 73 -18.28 -1.57 1.94
N ALA A 74 -17.38 -1.97 2.84
CA ALA A 74 -17.27 -3.37 3.22
C ALA A 74 -18.58 -3.85 3.88
N ASP A 75 -19.04 -5.03 3.48
CA ASP A 75 -20.25 -5.66 4.01
C ASP A 75 -20.14 -5.87 5.54
N HIS A 76 -21.25 -5.63 6.25
CA HIS A 76 -21.28 -5.75 7.71
C HIS A 76 -20.84 -7.13 8.22
N HIS A 77 -21.18 -8.22 7.51
CA HIS A 77 -20.73 -9.55 7.85
C HIS A 77 -19.21 -9.73 7.69
N ILE A 78 -18.56 -8.99 6.78
CA ILE A 78 -17.10 -9.02 6.65
C ILE A 78 -16.46 -8.29 7.82
N ILE A 79 -17.03 -7.16 8.24
CA ILE A 79 -16.52 -6.34 9.33
C ILE A 79 -16.57 -7.09 10.67
N THR A 80 -17.65 -7.83 10.93
CA THR A 80 -17.80 -8.60 12.18
C THR A 80 -16.87 -9.81 12.28
N LEU A 81 -16.24 -10.23 11.17
CA LEU A 81 -15.29 -11.35 11.12
C LEU A 81 -13.83 -10.93 11.35
N ILE A 82 -13.56 -9.63 11.49
CA ILE A 82 -12.23 -9.03 11.64
C ILE A 82 -12.10 -8.47 13.06
#